data_AF-A0A918TFG4-F1
#
_entry.id   AF-A0A918TFG4-F1
#
_cell.length_a   1.000
_cell.length_b   1.000
_cell.length_c   1.000
_cell.angle_alpha   90.00
_cell.angle_beta   90.00
_cell.angle_gamma   90.00
#
_symmetry.space_group_name_H-M   'P 1'
#
loop_
_entity.id
_entity.type
_entity.pdbx_description
1 polymer ?
#
loop_
_entity_poly.entity_id
_entity_poly.type
_entity_poly.pdbx_seq_one_letter_code
_entity_poly.pdbx_strand_id
1 'polypeptide(L)'
;MKHKTRMGALVGVTALSVAALATPNAEAASRTAHYQFGKCFADVYVHTNNTGPDVEAFFGIFCERGGSVIVTPWISLLKNGHAYGNPKSPGIRIVSEGNGVNYSVAKENGRGKQCYQGKLSMDFLSGTEIPHHKYIKTPCLNV
;
A
#
# COMPACT_ATOMS: atom_id res chain seq x y z
N MET A 1 -22.29 -55.64 -47.66
CA MET A 1 -20.86 -56.00 -47.77
C MET A 1 -20.02 -54.94 -47.05
N LYS A 2 -19.13 -55.41 -46.17
CA LYS A 2 -17.83 -54.84 -45.72
C LYS A 2 -17.77 -53.48 -44.99
N HIS A 3 -17.57 -53.60 -43.67
CA HIS A 3 -16.69 -52.84 -42.74
C HIS A 3 -16.21 -51.42 -43.09
N LYS A 4 -16.33 -50.51 -42.12
CA LYS A 4 -15.15 -49.93 -41.45
C LYS A 4 -15.44 -49.26 -40.11
N THR A 5 -14.78 -49.82 -39.10
CA THR A 5 -14.47 -49.32 -37.76
C THR A 5 -13.83 -47.93 -37.78
N ARG A 6 -14.28 -47.03 -36.89
CA ARG A 6 -13.46 -46.10 -36.07
C ARG A 6 -14.29 -45.76 -34.82
N MET A 7 -14.12 -46.46 -33.70
CA MET A 7 -13.26 -46.04 -32.57
C MET A 7 -13.01 -44.53 -32.52
N GLY A 8 -13.75 -43.88 -31.63
CA GLY A 8 -13.48 -42.55 -31.09
C GLY A 8 -13.94 -42.56 -29.64
N ALA A 9 -13.15 -43.20 -28.78
CA ALA A 9 -13.30 -43.04 -27.34
C ALA A 9 -12.79 -41.65 -26.96
N LEU A 10 -13.61 -40.89 -26.26
CA LEU A 10 -13.15 -39.87 -25.32
C LEU A 10 -14.17 -39.82 -24.19
N VAL A 11 -13.98 -40.76 -23.26
CA VAL A 11 -14.32 -40.60 -21.85
C VAL A 11 -13.59 -39.34 -21.38
N GLY A 12 -14.31 -38.36 -20.83
CA GLY A 12 -13.70 -37.09 -20.46
C GLY A 12 -14.52 -36.26 -19.48
N VAL A 13 -14.46 -36.68 -18.21
CA VAL A 13 -14.59 -35.85 -17.01
C VAL A 13 -16.02 -35.42 -16.63
N THR A 14 -16.49 -36.10 -15.60
CA THR A 14 -17.50 -35.71 -14.61
C THR A 14 -17.62 -34.20 -14.39
N ALA A 15 -18.85 -33.73 -14.44
CA ALA A 15 -19.28 -32.47 -13.85
C ALA A 15 -18.87 -32.42 -12.37
N LEU A 16 -17.71 -31.84 -12.09
CA LEU A 16 -17.38 -31.33 -10.78
C LEU A 16 -18.04 -29.97 -10.68
N SER A 17 -19.29 -30.02 -10.23
CA SER A 17 -19.97 -28.95 -9.52
C SER A 17 -19.14 -28.58 -8.30
N VAL A 18 -18.00 -27.91 -8.51
CA VAL A 18 -17.39 -27.15 -7.43
C VAL A 18 -18.28 -25.94 -7.31
N ALA A 19 -19.21 -26.03 -6.36
CA ALA A 19 -19.69 -24.85 -5.67
C ALA A 19 -18.46 -24.05 -5.30
N ALA A 20 -18.15 -23.05 -6.13
CA ALA A 20 -17.32 -21.94 -5.72
C ALA A 20 -18.13 -21.30 -4.59
N LEU A 21 -17.88 -21.79 -3.37
CA LEU A 21 -18.08 -21.03 -2.17
C LEU A 21 -17.29 -19.75 -2.41
N ALA A 22 -18.00 -18.74 -2.90
CA ALA A 22 -17.59 -17.36 -2.82
C ALA A 22 -17.46 -17.09 -1.32
N THR A 23 -16.30 -17.40 -0.76
CA THR A 23 -15.85 -16.79 0.46
C THR A 23 -15.90 -15.30 0.17
N PRO A 24 -16.62 -14.50 0.99
CA PRO A 24 -16.68 -13.07 0.76
C PRO A 24 -15.24 -12.57 0.88
N ASN A 25 -14.72 -12.16 -0.26
CA ASN A 25 -13.49 -11.42 -0.47
C ASN A 25 -12.97 -10.77 0.83
N ALA A 26 -12.00 -11.41 1.48
CA ALA A 26 -10.93 -10.68 2.14
C ALA A 26 -10.05 -10.10 1.02
N GLU A 27 -10.61 -9.20 0.21
CA GLU A 27 -9.84 -8.38 -0.71
C GLU A 27 -8.95 -7.49 0.15
N ALA A 28 -7.65 -7.47 -0.16
CA ALA A 28 -6.71 -6.57 0.48
C ALA A 28 -7.20 -5.15 0.20
N ALA A 29 -7.82 -4.53 1.20
CA ALA A 29 -8.35 -3.19 1.04
C ALA A 29 -7.20 -2.21 1.28
N SER A 30 -6.93 -1.36 0.29
CA SER A 30 -5.87 -0.35 0.36
C SER A 30 -6.38 1.04 0.00
N ARG A 31 -5.72 2.04 0.56
CA ARG A 31 -5.91 3.47 0.26
C ARG A 31 -4.55 4.12 0.09
N THR A 32 -4.46 5.03 -0.87
CA THR A 32 -3.22 5.74 -1.19
C THR A 32 -3.45 7.25 -1.25
N ALA A 33 -2.40 8.02 -1.01
CA ALA A 33 -2.32 9.44 -1.32
C ALA A 33 -0.94 9.76 -1.90
N HIS A 34 -0.93 10.65 -2.89
CA HIS A 34 0.24 11.05 -3.67
C HIS A 34 0.52 12.55 -3.51
N TYR A 35 1.79 12.93 -3.47
CA TYR A 35 2.21 14.33 -3.48
C TYR A 35 3.48 14.53 -4.27
N GLN A 36 3.41 15.36 -5.30
CA GLN A 36 4.55 15.75 -6.13
C GLN A 36 5.11 17.10 -5.70
N PHE A 37 6.44 17.21 -5.68
CA PHE A 37 7.18 18.42 -5.36
C PHE A 37 8.44 18.50 -6.24
N GLY A 38 8.42 19.43 -7.20
CA GLY A 38 9.43 19.49 -8.26
C GLY A 38 9.50 18.18 -9.04
N LYS A 39 10.69 17.61 -9.11
CA LYS A 39 10.98 16.32 -9.76
C LYS A 39 10.87 15.12 -8.81
N CYS A 40 10.42 15.34 -7.58
CA CYS A 40 10.28 14.29 -6.59
C CYS A 40 8.82 14.09 -6.24
N PHE A 41 8.49 12.91 -5.74
CA PHE A 41 7.15 12.60 -5.28
C PHE A 41 7.20 11.70 -4.05
N ALA A 42 6.14 11.80 -3.25
CA ALA A 42 5.93 10.98 -2.08
C ALA A 42 4.56 10.31 -2.17
N ASP A 43 4.53 9.02 -1.90
CA ASP A 43 3.31 8.24 -1.75
C ASP A 43 3.18 7.75 -0.32
N VAL A 44 1.96 7.73 0.18
CA VAL A 44 1.60 7.06 1.43
C VAL A 44 0.45 6.12 1.18
N TYR A 45 0.53 4.93 1.78
CA TYR A 45 -0.43 3.85 1.65
C TYR A 45 -0.86 3.39 3.04
N VAL A 46 -2.11 2.96 3.13
CA VAL A 46 -2.60 2.15 4.25
C VAL A 46 -3.31 0.96 3.67
N HIS A 47 -3.02 -0.22 4.20
CA HIS A 47 -3.65 -1.46 3.75
C HIS A 47 -3.80 -2.44 4.92
N THR A 48 -4.69 -3.40 4.75
CA THR A 48 -4.73 -4.61 5.56
C THR A 48 -4.05 -5.72 4.77
N ASN A 49 -3.22 -6.54 5.42
CA ASN A 49 -2.74 -7.73 4.73
C ASN A 49 -3.86 -8.80 4.68
N ASN A 50 -3.81 -9.72 3.72
CA ASN A 50 -4.81 -10.80 3.59
C ASN A 50 -4.50 -12.03 4.46
N THR A 51 -3.40 -12.01 5.21
CA THR A 51 -2.78 -13.18 5.85
C THR A 51 -2.62 -13.04 7.37
N GLY A 52 -3.05 -11.94 7.97
CA GLY A 52 -2.76 -11.56 9.35
C GLY A 52 -3.64 -10.41 9.83
N PRO A 53 -3.70 -10.20 11.16
CA PRO A 53 -4.63 -9.27 11.77
C PRO A 53 -4.18 -7.81 11.67
N ASP A 54 -3.14 -7.48 10.90
CA ASP A 54 -2.47 -6.18 10.99
C ASP A 54 -2.96 -5.19 9.92
N VAL A 55 -3.04 -3.94 10.34
CA VAL A 55 -3.13 -2.78 9.46
C VAL A 55 -1.73 -2.19 9.33
N GLU A 56 -1.27 -2.01 8.10
CA GLU A 56 0.04 -1.47 7.78
C GLU A 56 -0.10 -0.12 7.07
N ALA A 57 0.70 0.84 7.51
CA ALA A 57 0.92 2.08 6.78
C ALA A 57 2.35 2.08 6.23
N PHE A 58 2.49 2.45 4.96
CA PHE A 58 3.75 2.50 4.24
C PHE A 58 3.90 3.83 3.53
N PHE A 59 5.13 4.30 3.36
CA PHE A 59 5.41 5.41 2.45
C PHE A 59 6.62 5.13 1.57
N GLY A 60 6.66 5.79 0.42
CA GLY A 60 7.82 5.88 -0.45
C GLY A 60 8.05 7.32 -0.90
N ILE A 61 9.32 7.73 -1.03
CA ILE A 61 9.72 9.00 -1.63
C ILE A 61 10.77 8.71 -2.71
N PHE A 62 10.55 9.25 -3.90
CA PHE A 62 11.36 9.02 -5.08
C PHE A 62 11.57 10.31 -5.85
N CYS A 63 12.62 10.36 -6.68
CA CYS A 63 12.85 11.45 -7.60
C CYS A 63 13.08 10.94 -9.02
N GLU A 64 12.56 11.69 -9.97
CA GLU A 64 12.88 11.57 -11.39
C GLU A 64 14.29 12.09 -11.67
N ARG A 65 14.72 11.91 -12.93
CA ARG A 65 16.05 12.26 -13.40
C ARG A 65 16.42 13.73 -13.15
N GLY A 66 17.54 13.94 -12.47
CA GLY A 66 18.04 15.24 -12.06
C GLY A 66 17.26 15.91 -10.92
N GLY A 67 16.37 15.17 -10.23
CA GLY A 67 15.76 15.57 -8.98
C GLY A 67 16.59 15.09 -7.78
N SER A 68 16.66 15.91 -6.73
CA SER A 68 17.25 15.54 -5.45
C SER A 68 16.62 16.34 -4.33
N VAL A 69 16.45 15.73 -3.16
CA VAL A 69 15.92 16.39 -1.97
C VAL A 69 16.55 15.81 -0.70
N ILE A 70 16.77 16.67 0.29
CA ILE A 70 17.10 16.25 1.66
C ILE A 70 15.84 16.40 2.51
N VAL A 71 15.37 15.29 3.07
CA VAL A 71 14.10 15.21 3.79
C VAL A 71 14.23 14.35 5.03
N THR A 72 13.53 14.72 6.09
CA THR A 72 13.26 13.84 7.23
C THR A 72 11.80 13.41 7.16
N PRO A 73 11.48 12.16 6.80
CA PRO A 73 10.10 11.68 6.75
C PRO A 73 9.68 11.01 8.07
N TRP A 74 8.41 11.16 8.45
CA TRP A 74 7.77 10.43 9.53
C TRP A 74 6.47 9.81 9.07
N ILE A 75 6.27 8.54 9.38
CA ILE A 75 4.98 7.87 9.19
C ILE A 75 4.24 7.73 10.50
N SER A 76 2.92 7.97 10.44
CA SER A 76 1.97 7.68 11.50
C SER A 76 0.83 6.85 10.95
N LEU A 77 0.48 5.77 11.62
CA LEU A 77 -0.81 5.11 11.41
C LEU A 77 -1.82 5.83 12.31
N LEU A 78 -2.96 6.23 11.75
CA LEU A 78 -4.06 6.83 12.50
C LEU A 78 -5.23 5.84 12.59
N LYS A 79 -5.89 5.82 13.75
CA LYS A 79 -7.12 5.09 14.02
C LYS A 79 -8.20 6.08 14.46
N ASN A 80 -9.30 6.15 13.70
CA ASN A 80 -10.40 7.11 13.90
C ASN A 80 -9.92 8.56 14.02
N GLY A 81 -8.90 8.93 13.22
CA GLY A 81 -8.32 10.28 13.22
C GLY A 81 -7.26 10.55 14.29
N HIS A 82 -7.04 9.63 15.24
CA HIS A 82 -6.03 9.76 16.29
C HIS A 82 -4.79 8.92 16.00
N ALA A 83 -3.61 9.35 16.48
CA ALA A 83 -2.37 8.60 16.31
C ALA A 83 -2.47 7.22 16.98
N TYR A 84 -2.25 6.16 16.19
CA TYR A 84 -2.25 4.79 16.67
C TYR A 84 -0.82 4.34 16.97
N GLY A 85 -0.34 4.82 18.12
CA GLY A 85 1.06 4.69 18.54
C GLY A 85 1.91 5.88 18.12
N ASN A 86 3.23 5.75 18.33
CA ASN A 86 4.18 6.82 18.07
C ASN A 86 4.57 6.87 16.58
N PRO A 87 4.66 8.07 15.99
CA PRO A 87 5.24 8.24 14.66
C PRO A 87 6.64 7.63 14.58
N LYS A 88 6.99 7.07 13.42
CA LYS A 88 8.29 6.47 13.16
C LYS A 88 8.98 7.17 12.01
N SER A 89 10.29 7.28 12.08
CA SER A 89 11.12 7.90 11.04
C SER A 89 12.35 7.05 10.78
N PRO A 90 12.75 6.90 9.51
CA PRO A 90 14.08 6.39 9.18
C PRO A 90 15.19 7.41 9.51
N GLY A 91 14.87 8.66 9.83
CA GLY A 91 15.82 9.77 10.04
C GLY A 91 16.02 10.61 8.77
N ILE A 92 17.02 11.49 8.77
CA ILE A 92 17.36 12.33 7.60
C ILE A 92 17.73 11.43 6.43
N ARG A 93 17.22 11.77 5.24
CA ARG A 93 17.49 11.05 3.99
C ARG A 93 17.77 12.02 2.86
N ILE A 94 18.71 11.62 2.01
CA ILE A 94 18.95 12.23 0.71
C ILE A 94 18.29 11.33 -0.31
N VAL A 95 17.31 11.85 -1.02
CA VAL A 95 16.52 11.12 -2.01
C VAL A 95 16.85 11.67 -3.39
N SER A 96 17.13 10.79 -4.34
CA SER A 96 17.49 11.15 -5.72
C SER A 96 17.00 10.09 -6.71
N GLU A 97 17.24 10.32 -8.00
CA GLU A 97 17.09 9.29 -9.03
C GLU A 97 17.82 8.00 -8.60
N GLY A 98 17.12 6.86 -8.66
CA GLY A 98 17.65 5.54 -8.30
C GLY A 98 17.88 5.29 -6.80
N ASN A 99 17.75 6.31 -5.94
CA ASN A 99 17.95 6.19 -4.50
C ASN A 99 16.75 6.78 -3.74
N GLY A 100 15.65 6.01 -3.73
CA GLY A 100 14.44 6.31 -2.98
C GLY A 100 14.59 6.00 -1.49
N VAL A 101 13.62 6.46 -0.69
CA VAL A 101 13.41 5.96 0.68
C VAL A 101 12.03 5.35 0.77
N ASN A 102 11.93 4.24 1.48
CA ASN A 102 10.66 3.64 1.84
C ASN A 102 10.70 3.15 3.30
N TYR A 103 9.53 3.09 3.94
CA TYR A 103 9.40 2.64 5.32
C TYR A 103 7.95 2.26 5.61
N SER A 104 7.74 1.22 6.44
CA SER A 104 6.40 0.86 6.92
C SER A 104 6.32 0.71 8.43
N VAL A 105 5.09 0.80 8.92
CA VAL A 105 4.69 0.50 10.28
C VAL A 105 3.43 -0.33 10.26
N ALA A 106 3.42 -1.43 11.00
CA ALA A 106 2.26 -2.29 11.17
C ALA A 106 1.76 -2.25 12.62
N LYS A 107 0.45 -2.40 12.79
CA LYS A 107 -0.22 -2.56 14.08
C LYS A 107 -1.38 -3.52 13.95
N GLU A 108 -1.66 -4.24 15.03
CA GLU A 108 -2.84 -5.09 15.12
C GLU A 108 -4.12 -4.29 14.84
N ASN A 109 -5.00 -4.87 14.04
CA ASN A 109 -6.32 -4.32 13.78
C ASN A 109 -7.13 -4.34 15.08
N GLY A 110 -7.81 -3.24 15.35
CA GLY A 110 -8.68 -3.11 16.50
C GLY A 110 -9.98 -3.88 16.29
N ARG A 111 -10.62 -4.27 17.38
CA ARG A 111 -11.97 -4.85 17.33
C ARG A 111 -13.00 -3.81 16.85
N GLY A 112 -14.01 -4.30 16.12
CA GLY A 112 -15.12 -3.49 15.59
C GLY A 112 -14.72 -2.69 14.35
N LYS A 113 -15.69 -1.97 13.76
CA LYS A 113 -15.44 -1.15 12.58
C LYS A 113 -14.58 0.07 12.94
N GLN A 114 -13.44 0.22 12.28
CA GLN A 114 -12.48 1.29 12.51
C GLN A 114 -12.10 1.98 11.22
N CYS A 115 -11.76 3.27 11.32
CA CYS A 115 -11.20 4.03 10.21
C CYS A 115 -9.67 4.15 10.36
N TYR A 116 -8.93 3.51 9.46
CA TYR A 116 -7.48 3.60 9.41
C TYR A 116 -6.99 4.57 8.34
N GLN A 117 -5.94 5.34 8.64
CA GLN A 117 -5.30 6.23 7.69
C GLN A 117 -3.77 6.20 7.85
N GLY A 118 -3.04 6.17 6.75
CA GLY A 118 -1.61 6.44 6.74
C GLY A 118 -1.38 7.94 6.64
N LYS A 119 -0.54 8.51 7.51
CA LYS A 119 -0.09 9.90 7.44
C LYS A 119 1.42 9.94 7.29
N LEU A 120 1.91 10.58 6.23
CA LEU A 120 3.31 10.91 6.03
C LEU A 120 3.50 12.39 6.32
N SER A 121 4.40 12.71 7.24
CA SER A 121 4.93 14.06 7.47
C SER A 121 6.36 14.13 6.94
N MET A 122 6.74 15.25 6.34
CA MET A 122 8.04 15.46 5.70
C MET A 122 8.57 16.84 6.10
N ASP A 123 9.75 16.85 6.70
CA ASP A 123 10.54 18.08 6.89
C ASP A 123 11.60 18.18 5.80
N PHE A 124 11.49 19.20 4.97
CA PHE A 124 12.42 19.47 3.89
C PHE A 124 13.57 20.34 4.41
N LEU A 125 14.79 19.83 4.26
CA LEU A 125 16.02 20.48 4.71
C LEU A 125 16.75 21.20 3.56
N SER A 126 16.24 21.08 2.33
CA SER A 126 16.81 21.68 1.12
C SER A 126 15.72 22.20 0.20
N GLY A 127 15.98 23.35 -0.45
CA GLY A 127 15.12 23.93 -1.50
C GLY A 127 14.27 25.09 -1.01
N THR A 128 14.33 26.23 -1.70
CA THR A 128 13.58 27.45 -1.37
C THR A 128 12.12 27.41 -1.82
N GLU A 129 11.78 26.51 -2.75
CA GLU A 129 10.46 26.40 -3.35
C GLU A 129 9.56 25.34 -2.69
N ILE A 130 10.14 24.47 -1.84
CA ILE A 130 9.39 23.43 -1.15
C ILE A 130 9.07 23.94 0.26
N PRO A 131 7.81 23.86 0.74
CA PRO A 131 7.49 24.20 2.11
C PRO A 131 8.36 23.41 3.09
N HIS A 132 8.92 24.06 4.11
CA HIS A 132 9.77 23.40 5.12
C HIS A 132 9.11 22.17 5.76
N HIS A 133 7.80 22.18 5.94
CA HIS A 133 7.02 21.05 6.44
C HIS A 133 5.83 20.77 5.53
N LYS A 134 5.61 19.50 5.20
CA LYS A 134 4.39 19.04 4.52
C LYS A 134 3.91 17.75 5.15
N TYR A 135 2.60 17.54 5.17
CA TYR A 135 2.05 16.22 5.40
C TYR A 135 1.03 15.84 4.33
N ILE A 136 0.93 14.54 4.07
CA ILE A 136 -0.11 13.90 3.25
C ILE A 136 -0.74 12.77 4.03
N LYS A 137 -2.02 12.49 3.77
CA LYS A 137 -2.78 11.48 4.48
C LYS A 137 -3.68 10.72 3.51
N THR A 138 -3.74 9.41 3.66
CA THR A 138 -4.65 8.57 2.86
C THR A 138 -6.12 8.86 3.19
N PRO A 139 -7.04 8.56 2.28
CA PRO A 139 -8.45 8.38 2.62
C PRO A 139 -8.63 7.30 3.70
N CYS A 140 -9.81 7.28 4.31
CA CYS A 140 -10.18 6.28 5.31
C CYS A 140 -10.25 4.87 4.69
N LEU A 141 -9.51 3.94 5.30
CA LEU A 141 -9.66 2.51 5.12
C LEU A 141 -10.55 1.98 6.25
N ASN A 142 -11.78 1.57 5.92
CA ASN A 142 -12.71 1.02 6.90
C ASN A 142 -12.50 -0.49 7.00
N VAL A 143 -12.12 -0.97 8.17
CA VAL A 143 -11.87 -2.38 8.48
C VAL A 143 -12.68 -2.78 9.70
#